data_AF-A0A832MRI8-F1
#
_entry.id   AF-A0A832MRI8-F1
#
_cell.length_a   1.000
_cell.length_b   1.000
_cell.length_c   1.000
_cell.angle_alpha   90.00
_cell.angle_beta   90.00
_cell.angle_gamma   90.00
#
_symmetry.space_group_name_H-M   'P 1'
#
loop_
_entity.id
_entity.type
_entity.pdbx_description
1 polymer ?
#
loop_
_entity_poly.entity_id
_entity_poly.type
_entity_poly.pdbx_seq_one_letter_code
_entity_poly.pdbx_strand_id
1 'polypeptide(L)'
;EKEQVFLEGTGSLLLDRQHRKAYCALSPRADEGLLIEFCEDFEYTPVVFTAYQTVNNERLAIYHTNVMMCLAEEFSVICLESIDEKKERKNVIKHLQQDGKEIIAITEAQVNSFAGNMLQVRNKEGRKIMIMSAAAYKSLTQKQIAAIEKHCEILSSSLDTIEACGGGSARCMMAEVFLPIR
;
A
#
# COMPACT_ATOMS: atom_id res chain seq x y z
N GLU A 1 -9.58 -0.61 24.16
CA GLU A 1 -8.30 -1.22 24.60
C GLU A 1 -8.48 -2.20 25.78
N LYS A 2 -9.22 -3.31 25.61
CA LYS A 2 -9.25 -4.39 26.61
C LYS A 2 -8.85 -5.76 26.05
N GLU A 3 -8.73 -5.89 24.73
CA GLU A 3 -8.48 -7.18 24.06
C GLU A 3 -7.13 -7.26 23.32
N GLN A 4 -6.31 -6.20 23.32
CA GLN A 4 -5.02 -6.12 22.59
C GLN A 4 -5.09 -6.42 21.07
N VAL A 5 -6.26 -6.23 20.47
CA VAL A 5 -6.47 -6.38 19.03
C VAL A 5 -6.49 -5.00 18.36
N PHE A 6 -5.81 -4.85 17.22
CA PHE A 6 -5.64 -3.56 16.53
C PHE A 6 -5.91 -3.69 15.02
N LEU A 7 -6.56 -2.67 14.45
CA LEU A 7 -6.65 -2.43 13.02
C LEU A 7 -6.28 -0.95 12.78
N GLU A 8 -5.00 -0.67 12.55
CA GLU A 8 -4.49 0.70 12.46
C GLU A 8 -4.81 1.36 11.10
N GLY A 9 -6.09 1.66 10.91
CA GLY A 9 -6.63 2.57 9.88
C GLY A 9 -6.02 2.39 8.48
N THR A 10 -5.73 3.52 7.82
CA THR A 10 -5.26 3.57 6.42
C THR A 10 -3.84 3.07 6.20
N GLY A 11 -3.08 2.80 7.27
CA GLY A 11 -1.75 2.20 7.18
C GLY A 11 -1.81 0.70 6.98
N SER A 12 -2.64 0.04 7.78
CA SER A 12 -2.84 -1.41 7.76
C SER A 12 -3.81 -1.86 6.67
N LEU A 13 -4.75 -1.00 6.28
CA LEU A 13 -5.85 -1.34 5.39
C LEU A 13 -5.79 -0.52 4.09
N LEU A 14 -5.62 -1.19 2.95
CA LEU A 14 -5.72 -0.56 1.64
C LEU A 14 -7.05 -0.91 0.98
N LEU A 15 -7.86 0.12 0.72
CA LEU A 15 -9.22 -0.04 0.21
C LEU A 15 -9.28 0.22 -1.29
N ASP A 16 -9.60 -0.82 -2.06
CA ASP A 16 -10.10 -0.68 -3.41
C ASP A 16 -11.58 -0.28 -3.36
N ARG A 17 -11.84 1.02 -3.45
CA ARG A 17 -13.22 1.52 -3.36
C ARG A 17 -14.05 1.19 -4.61
N GLN A 18 -13.41 1.07 -5.77
CA GLN A 18 -14.08 0.76 -7.02
C GLN A 18 -14.55 -0.69 -7.04
N HIS A 19 -13.70 -1.62 -6.62
CA HIS A 19 -13.99 -3.05 -6.65
C HIS A 19 -14.47 -3.62 -5.32
N ARG A 20 -14.64 -2.77 -4.30
CA ARG A 20 -15.08 -3.14 -2.96
C ARG A 20 -14.19 -4.24 -2.36
N LYS A 21 -12.87 -4.08 -2.45
CA LYS A 21 -11.88 -4.99 -1.85
C LYS A 21 -11.01 -4.31 -0.82
N ALA A 22 -10.67 -5.04 0.23
CA ALA A 22 -9.84 -4.56 1.33
C ALA A 22 -8.59 -5.44 1.42
N TYR A 23 -7.43 -4.88 1.09
CA TYR A 23 -6.15 -5.58 1.15
C TYR A 23 -5.47 -5.32 2.48
N CYS A 24 -5.05 -6.38 3.16
CA CYS A 24 -4.45 -6.29 4.48
C CYS A 24 -3.38 -7.36 4.69
N ALA A 25 -2.15 -6.90 4.95
CA ALA A 25 -1.09 -7.71 5.52
C ALA A 25 -1.33 -7.84 7.03
N LEU A 26 -1.46 -9.08 7.52
CA LEU A 26 -1.61 -9.35 8.95
C LEU A 26 -0.32 -8.99 9.70
N SER A 27 -0.48 -8.34 10.83
CA SER A 27 0.62 -7.91 11.68
C SER A 27 0.11 -7.69 13.11
N PRO A 28 0.99 -7.42 14.09
CA PRO A 28 0.56 -6.99 15.43
C PRO A 28 -0.33 -5.72 15.44
N ARG A 29 -0.42 -5.00 14.31
CA ARG A 29 -1.23 -3.78 14.11
C ARG A 29 -2.48 -4.02 13.24
N ALA A 30 -2.69 -5.24 12.77
CA ALA A 30 -3.74 -5.59 11.82
C ALA A 30 -4.26 -7.02 12.08
N ASP A 31 -5.35 -7.11 12.84
CA ASP A 31 -6.03 -8.38 13.16
C ASP A 31 -7.03 -8.81 12.08
N GLU A 32 -7.08 -10.11 11.83
CA GLU A 32 -7.96 -10.70 10.82
C GLU A 32 -9.44 -10.60 11.21
N GLY A 33 -9.78 -10.83 12.48
CA GLY A 33 -11.17 -10.76 12.96
C GLY A 33 -11.75 -9.36 12.80
N LEU A 34 -11.01 -8.32 13.24
CA LEU A 34 -11.43 -6.93 13.06
C LEU A 34 -11.55 -6.52 11.58
N LEU A 35 -10.67 -7.06 10.72
CA LEU A 35 -10.76 -6.83 9.28
C LEU A 35 -12.02 -7.46 8.68
N ILE A 36 -12.37 -8.68 9.10
CA ILE A 36 -13.57 -9.36 8.65
C ILE A 36 -14.80 -8.57 9.09
N GLU A 37 -14.89 -8.16 10.36
CA GLU A 37 -15.98 -7.30 10.86
C GLU A 37 -16.10 -6.01 10.05
N PHE A 38 -14.98 -5.32 9.79
CA PHE A 38 -14.98 -4.14 8.91
C PHE A 38 -15.51 -4.46 7.51
N CYS A 39 -15.09 -5.58 6.93
CA CYS A 39 -15.52 -5.96 5.59
C CYS A 39 -17.01 -6.30 5.53
N GLU A 40 -17.55 -6.90 6.59
CA GLU A 40 -18.98 -7.18 6.72
C GLU A 40 -19.80 -5.88 6.87
N ASP A 41 -19.40 -5.00 7.79
CA ASP A 41 -20.10 -3.73 8.06
C ASP A 41 -20.10 -2.79 6.86
N PHE A 42 -19.01 -2.77 6.10
CA PHE A 42 -18.80 -1.84 4.99
C PHE A 42 -18.92 -2.49 3.62
N GLU A 43 -19.39 -3.74 3.51
CA GLU A 43 -19.57 -4.48 2.25
C GLU A 43 -18.32 -4.48 1.36
N TYR A 44 -17.19 -4.87 1.95
CA TYR A 44 -15.93 -5.12 1.26
C TYR A 44 -15.61 -6.62 1.23
N THR A 45 -14.90 -7.08 0.19
CA THR A 45 -14.32 -8.42 0.15
C THR A 45 -12.90 -8.36 0.74
N PRO A 46 -12.58 -9.12 1.80
CA PRO A 46 -11.25 -9.12 2.38
C PRO A 46 -10.25 -9.89 1.49
N VAL A 47 -9.06 -9.31 1.31
CA VAL A 47 -7.89 -9.94 0.70
C VAL A 47 -6.76 -9.92 1.73
N VAL A 48 -6.73 -10.98 2.53
CA VAL A 48 -5.83 -11.14 3.67
C VAL A 48 -4.58 -11.92 3.26
N PHE A 49 -3.42 -11.51 3.75
CA PHE A 49 -2.15 -12.21 3.55
C PHE A 49 -1.16 -11.90 4.66
N THR A 50 -0.06 -12.65 4.73
CA THR A 50 1.09 -12.36 5.59
C THR A 50 2.24 -11.81 4.76
N ALA A 51 2.98 -10.85 5.33
CA ALA A 51 4.10 -10.22 4.65
C ALA A 51 5.29 -10.01 5.58
N TYR A 52 6.49 -10.22 5.04
CA TYR A 52 7.75 -10.17 5.75
C TYR A 52 8.80 -9.38 4.96
N GLN A 53 9.79 -8.85 5.67
CA GLN A 53 10.92 -8.13 5.11
C GLN A 53 12.20 -8.53 5.85
N THR A 54 13.33 -8.37 5.19
CA THR A 54 14.64 -8.70 5.75
C THR A 54 15.25 -7.46 6.42
N VAL A 55 15.45 -7.52 7.74
CA VAL A 55 16.09 -6.47 8.54
C VAL A 55 17.22 -7.11 9.33
N ASN A 56 18.45 -6.60 9.19
CA ASN A 56 19.64 -7.15 9.88
C ASN A 56 19.81 -8.67 9.71
N ASN A 57 19.56 -9.19 8.50
CA ASN A 57 19.56 -10.62 8.16
C ASN A 57 18.50 -11.49 8.86
N GLU A 58 17.51 -10.86 9.51
CA GLU A 58 16.34 -11.54 10.08
C GLU A 58 15.09 -11.26 9.26
N ARG A 59 14.21 -12.27 9.12
CA ARG A 59 12.93 -12.16 8.42
C ARG A 59 11.87 -11.71 9.42
N LEU A 60 11.47 -10.44 9.34
CA LEU A 60 10.53 -9.81 10.27
C LEU A 60 9.21 -9.48 9.57
N ALA A 61 8.10 -9.51 10.31
CA ALA A 61 6.80 -9.14 9.78
C ALA A 61 6.77 -7.65 9.36
N ILE A 62 6.12 -7.37 8.23
CA ILE A 62 5.83 -5.99 7.82
C ILE A 62 4.66 -5.48 8.69
N TYR A 63 4.85 -4.33 9.33
CA TYR A 63 3.90 -3.83 10.33
C TYR A 63 2.68 -3.14 9.71
N HIS A 64 2.79 -2.53 8.53
CA HIS A 64 1.69 -1.89 7.80
C HIS A 64 1.70 -2.26 6.32
N THR A 65 0.53 -2.60 5.77
CA THR A 65 0.34 -2.92 4.34
C THR A 65 0.86 -1.82 3.42
N ASN A 66 0.67 -0.53 3.80
CA ASN A 66 1.10 0.62 3.02
C ASN A 66 2.63 0.82 2.93
N VAL A 67 3.42 0.04 3.64
CA VAL A 67 4.89 0.05 3.53
C VAL A 67 5.31 -0.68 2.26
N MET A 68 4.62 -1.79 1.96
CA MET A 68 4.98 -2.71 0.89
C MET A 68 4.08 -2.62 -0.35
N MET A 69 2.92 -1.97 -0.21
CA MET A 69 1.89 -1.91 -1.23
C MET A 69 1.27 -0.51 -1.33
N CYS A 70 1.08 -0.03 -2.55
CA CYS A 70 0.21 1.09 -2.88
C CYS A 70 -0.85 0.63 -3.89
N LEU A 71 -2.08 1.09 -3.69
CA LEU A 71 -3.19 0.81 -4.59
C LEU A 71 -3.63 2.12 -5.27
N ALA A 72 -3.54 2.13 -6.60
CA ALA A 72 -4.08 3.18 -7.46
C ALA A 72 -5.34 2.67 -8.18
N GLU A 73 -6.01 3.54 -8.94
CA GLU A 73 -7.20 3.16 -9.70
C GLU A 73 -6.87 2.05 -10.73
N GLU A 74 -5.85 2.22 -11.56
CA GLU A 74 -5.50 1.29 -12.65
C GLU A 74 -4.31 0.35 -12.37
N PHE A 75 -3.58 0.55 -11.28
CA PHE A 75 -2.39 -0.25 -10.99
C PHE A 75 -2.18 -0.43 -9.49
N SER A 76 -1.28 -1.35 -9.14
CA SER A 76 -0.76 -1.49 -7.79
C SER A 76 0.76 -1.61 -7.83
N VAL A 77 1.42 -0.81 -6.99
CA VAL A 77 2.84 -0.98 -6.68
C VAL A 77 2.91 -1.93 -5.49
N ILE A 78 3.61 -3.06 -5.62
CA ILE A 78 3.56 -4.10 -4.59
C ILE A 78 4.85 -4.92 -4.52
N CYS A 79 5.35 -5.15 -3.31
CA CYS A 79 6.46 -6.07 -3.06
C CYS A 79 5.97 -7.51 -2.92
N LEU A 80 5.89 -8.22 -4.05
CA LEU A 80 5.42 -9.62 -4.04
C LEU A 80 6.38 -10.57 -3.33
N GLU A 81 7.68 -10.26 -3.28
CA GLU A 81 8.66 -11.09 -2.57
C GLU A 81 8.53 -11.01 -1.05
N SER A 82 7.85 -9.97 -0.52
CA SER A 82 7.48 -9.92 0.90
C SER A 82 6.41 -10.94 1.27
N ILE A 83 5.65 -11.49 0.31
CA ILE A 83 4.61 -12.50 0.57
C ILE A 83 5.21 -13.89 0.36
N ASP A 84 5.75 -14.45 1.45
CA ASP A 84 6.50 -15.71 1.43
C ASP A 84 5.61 -16.89 1.02
N GLU A 85 4.41 -16.99 1.58
CA GLU A 85 3.44 -18.04 1.26
C GLU A 85 2.97 -17.91 -0.20
N LYS A 86 3.27 -18.94 -1.00
CA LYS A 86 2.99 -18.94 -2.44
C LYS A 86 1.50 -18.88 -2.74
N LYS A 87 0.64 -19.49 -1.90
CA LYS A 87 -0.81 -19.45 -2.07
C LYS A 87 -1.36 -18.03 -1.87
N GLU A 88 -0.93 -17.34 -0.81
CA GLU A 88 -1.34 -15.97 -0.51
C GLU A 88 -0.90 -15.01 -1.61
N ARG A 89 0.38 -15.10 -2.03
CA ARG A 89 0.91 -14.30 -3.14
C ARG A 89 0.12 -14.49 -4.43
N LYS A 90 -0.20 -15.75 -4.80
CA LYS A 90 -1.03 -16.04 -5.97
C LYS A 90 -2.43 -15.46 -5.81
N ASN A 91 -2.99 -15.50 -4.61
CA ASN A 91 -4.30 -14.93 -4.31
C ASN A 91 -4.31 -13.41 -4.52
N VAL A 92 -3.35 -12.68 -3.95
CA VAL A 92 -3.21 -11.23 -4.13
C VAL A 92 -3.06 -10.86 -5.61
N ILE A 93 -2.17 -11.54 -6.32
CA ILE A 93 -1.97 -11.32 -7.78
C ILE A 93 -3.27 -11.56 -8.53
N LYS A 94 -3.98 -12.66 -8.24
CA LYS A 94 -5.25 -12.98 -8.89
C LYS A 94 -6.29 -11.89 -8.66
N HIS A 95 -6.46 -11.41 -7.43
CA HIS A 95 -7.44 -10.36 -7.13
C HIS A 95 -7.12 -9.06 -7.89
N LEU A 96 -5.86 -8.61 -7.89
CA LEU A 96 -5.44 -7.42 -8.62
C LEU A 96 -5.67 -7.56 -10.13
N GLN A 97 -5.32 -8.71 -10.71
CA GLN A 97 -5.50 -8.97 -12.14
C GLN A 97 -6.97 -9.09 -12.55
N GLN A 98 -7.81 -9.69 -11.71
CA GLN A 98 -9.26 -9.77 -11.95
C GLN A 98 -9.92 -8.39 -12.00
N ASP A 99 -9.37 -7.43 -11.28
CA ASP A 99 -9.82 -6.04 -11.26
C ASP A 99 -9.15 -5.18 -12.35
N GLY A 100 -8.42 -5.81 -13.27
CA GLY A 100 -7.74 -5.12 -14.38
C GLY A 100 -6.54 -4.27 -13.96
N LYS A 101 -6.02 -4.43 -12.74
CA LYS A 101 -4.89 -3.64 -12.26
C LYS A 101 -3.57 -4.13 -12.83
N GLU A 102 -2.79 -3.19 -13.37
CA GLU A 102 -1.39 -3.43 -13.71
C GLU A 102 -0.58 -3.65 -12.41
N ILE A 103 0.21 -4.73 -12.36
CA ILE A 103 1.05 -5.04 -11.20
C ILE A 103 2.46 -4.51 -11.47
N ILE A 104 2.85 -3.50 -10.68
CA ILE A 104 4.20 -2.93 -10.70
C ILE A 104 4.96 -3.51 -9.51
N ALA A 105 5.67 -4.61 -9.76
CA ALA A 105 6.42 -5.30 -8.71
C ALA A 105 7.63 -4.45 -8.27
N ILE A 106 7.82 -4.29 -6.96
CA ILE A 106 8.99 -3.66 -6.34
C ILE A 106 9.77 -4.66 -5.47
N THR A 107 11.04 -4.37 -5.22
CA THR A 107 11.91 -5.19 -4.35
C THR A 107 11.87 -4.71 -2.90
N GLU A 108 12.35 -5.52 -1.95
CA GLU A 108 12.52 -5.15 -0.55
C GLU A 108 13.47 -3.96 -0.39
N ALA A 109 14.49 -3.85 -1.24
CA ALA A 109 15.37 -2.67 -1.25
C ALA A 109 14.59 -1.38 -1.60
N GLN A 110 13.62 -1.48 -2.53
CA GLN A 110 12.74 -0.37 -2.89
C GLN A 110 11.69 -0.11 -1.79
N VAL A 111 11.17 -1.15 -1.13
CA VAL A 111 10.31 -1.02 0.07
C VAL A 111 11.05 -0.26 1.18
N ASN A 112 12.30 -0.61 1.45
CA ASN A 112 13.17 0.10 2.40
C ASN A 112 13.47 1.55 1.99
N SER A 113 13.25 1.88 0.71
CA SER A 113 13.29 3.24 0.18
C SER A 113 11.89 3.86 0.05
N PHE A 114 10.89 3.30 0.73
CA PHE A 114 9.50 3.75 0.77
C PHE A 114 8.71 3.66 -0.54
N ALA A 115 9.13 2.82 -1.49
CA ALA A 115 8.45 2.68 -2.78
C ALA A 115 7.02 2.10 -2.70
N GLY A 116 6.65 1.42 -1.60
CA GLY A 116 5.26 1.02 -1.35
C GLY A 116 4.41 2.13 -0.73
N ASN A 117 5.03 3.16 -0.13
CA ASN A 117 4.36 4.19 0.66
C ASN A 117 3.92 5.40 -0.19
N MET A 118 3.12 5.12 -1.22
CA MET A 118 2.65 6.11 -2.18
C MET A 118 1.13 6.35 -2.04
N LEU A 119 0.66 7.45 -2.61
CA LEU A 119 -0.78 7.74 -2.71
C LEU A 119 -1.10 8.38 -4.06
N GLN A 120 -2.06 7.81 -4.78
CA GLN A 120 -2.67 8.48 -5.91
C GLN A 120 -3.74 9.46 -5.42
N VAL A 121 -3.66 10.72 -5.81
CA VAL A 121 -4.66 11.75 -5.54
C VAL A 121 -5.13 12.38 -6.84
N ARG A 122 -6.20 13.17 -6.77
CA ARG A 122 -6.67 14.01 -7.86
C ARG A 122 -6.52 15.48 -7.51
N ASN A 123 -5.99 16.27 -8.43
CA ASN A 123 -5.96 17.73 -8.26
C ASN A 123 -7.34 18.35 -8.58
N LYS A 124 -7.46 19.68 -8.47
CA LYS A 124 -8.70 20.43 -8.74
C LYS A 124 -9.20 20.30 -10.19
N GLU A 125 -8.33 19.92 -11.12
CA GLU A 125 -8.65 19.71 -12.53
C GLU A 125 -8.96 18.23 -12.84
N GLY A 126 -8.99 17.38 -11.81
CA GLY A 126 -9.27 15.94 -11.94
C GLY A 126 -8.08 15.11 -12.40
N ARG A 127 -6.90 15.71 -12.62
CA ARG A 127 -5.68 15.01 -13.02
C ARG A 127 -5.18 14.13 -11.88
N LYS A 128 -4.83 12.89 -12.22
CA LYS A 128 -4.27 11.91 -11.28
C LYS A 128 -2.80 12.20 -11.05
N ILE A 129 -2.40 12.26 -9.78
CA ILE A 129 -1.03 12.51 -9.35
C ILE A 129 -0.64 11.42 -8.37
N MET A 130 0.46 10.73 -8.64
CA MET A 130 1.09 9.82 -7.68
C MET A 130 2.07 10.59 -6.81
N ILE A 131 1.77 10.67 -5.52
CA ILE A 131 2.62 11.33 -4.53
C ILE A 131 3.51 10.27 -3.89
N MET A 132 4.82 10.54 -3.86
CA MET A 132 5.84 9.69 -3.22
C MET A 132 7.00 10.53 -2.68
N SER A 133 7.88 9.96 -1.86
CA SER A 133 9.12 10.65 -1.48
C SER A 133 10.14 10.65 -2.60
N ALA A 134 11.12 11.56 -2.51
CA ALA A 134 12.26 11.58 -3.42
C ALA A 134 13.11 10.31 -3.31
N ALA A 135 13.18 9.69 -2.13
CA ALA A 135 13.86 8.40 -1.93
C ALA A 135 13.14 7.28 -2.70
N ALA A 136 11.81 7.21 -2.58
CA ALA A 136 10.98 6.27 -3.31
C ALA A 136 11.19 6.43 -4.81
N TYR A 137 11.06 7.67 -5.32
CA TYR A 137 11.24 7.96 -6.74
C TYR A 137 12.62 7.52 -7.27
N LYS A 138 13.70 7.86 -6.57
CA LYS A 138 15.07 7.51 -6.97
C LYS A 138 15.35 6.00 -6.93
N SER A 139 14.62 5.26 -6.10
CA SER A 139 14.77 3.80 -6.00
C SER A 139 14.11 3.06 -7.18
N LEU A 140 13.13 3.67 -7.86
CA LEU A 140 12.41 3.06 -8.96
C LEU A 140 13.27 2.96 -10.21
N THR A 141 13.09 1.86 -10.94
CA THR A 141 13.65 1.70 -12.28
C THR A 141 12.87 2.56 -13.28
N GLN A 142 13.53 2.91 -14.39
CA GLN A 142 12.86 3.67 -15.47
C GLN A 142 11.60 2.96 -16.00
N LYS A 143 11.59 1.62 -15.99
CA LYS A 143 10.41 0.83 -16.39
C LYS A 143 9.25 0.98 -15.42
N GLN A 144 9.51 0.97 -14.11
CA GLN A 144 8.49 1.18 -13.08
C GLN A 144 7.95 2.62 -13.13
N ILE A 145 8.84 3.62 -13.29
CA ILE A 145 8.45 5.02 -13.48
C ILE A 145 7.54 5.17 -14.69
N ALA A 146 7.94 4.65 -15.84
CA ALA A 146 7.13 4.71 -17.07
C ALA A 146 5.77 4.00 -16.93
N ALA A 147 5.71 2.89 -16.18
CA ALA A 147 4.46 2.19 -15.91
C ALA A 147 3.50 3.02 -15.04
N ILE A 148 4.02 3.77 -14.05
CA ILE A 148 3.22 4.70 -13.24
C ILE A 148 2.77 5.90 -14.09
N GLU A 149 3.69 6.49 -14.86
CA GLU A 149 3.45 7.69 -15.68
C GLU A 149 2.45 7.47 -16.83
N LYS A 150 2.24 6.21 -17.24
CA LYS A 150 1.17 5.84 -18.17
C LYS A 150 -0.22 6.21 -17.64
N HIS A 151 -0.40 6.22 -16.32
CA HIS A 151 -1.72 6.39 -15.68
C HIS A 151 -1.84 7.69 -14.88
N CYS A 152 -0.74 8.26 -14.40
CA CYS A 152 -0.75 9.50 -13.61
C CYS A 152 0.60 10.22 -13.59
N GLU A 153 0.58 11.55 -13.40
CA GLU A 153 1.80 12.33 -13.19
C GLU A 153 2.46 11.93 -11.85
N ILE A 154 3.79 11.87 -11.79
CA ILE A 154 4.50 11.67 -10.52
C ILE A 154 4.88 13.02 -9.91
N LEU A 155 4.56 13.18 -8.63
CA LEU A 155 5.05 14.28 -7.81
C LEU A 155 5.87 13.71 -6.65
N SER A 156 7.16 14.05 -6.59
CA SER A 156 8.02 13.67 -5.48
C SER A 156 8.61 14.88 -4.76
N SER A 157 8.80 14.75 -3.45
CA SER A 157 9.45 15.75 -2.60
C SER A 157 10.40 15.07 -1.61
N SER A 158 11.44 15.78 -1.18
CA SER A 158 12.32 15.29 -0.12
C SER A 158 11.55 15.25 1.19
N LEU A 159 11.62 14.10 1.88
CA LEU A 159 11.02 13.86 3.19
C LEU A 159 12.07 13.38 4.21
N ASP A 160 13.34 13.66 3.94
CA ASP A 160 14.50 13.06 4.61
C ASP A 160 14.41 13.15 6.14
N THR A 161 13.95 14.28 6.68
CA THR A 161 13.79 14.48 8.14
C THR A 161 12.71 13.57 8.74
N ILE A 162 11.60 13.33 8.04
CA ILE A 162 10.50 12.48 8.51
C ILE A 162 10.89 11.01 8.40
N GLU A 163 11.50 10.64 7.28
CA GLU A 163 11.92 9.26 7.03
C GLU A 163 13.01 8.82 8.01
N ALA A 164 14.00 9.70 8.29
CA ALA A 164 15.08 9.40 9.22
C ALA A 164 14.64 9.30 10.69
N CYS A 165 13.62 10.06 11.10
CA CYS A 165 13.23 10.18 12.51
C CYS A 165 11.98 9.38 12.88
N GLY A 166 11.09 9.08 11.93
CA GLY A 166 9.73 8.59 12.23
C GLY A 166 9.32 7.29 11.53
N GLY A 167 10.11 6.77 10.59
CA GLY A 167 9.81 5.53 9.86
C GLY A 167 8.57 5.59 8.94
N GLY A 168 7.96 6.76 8.77
CA GLY A 168 6.87 7.02 7.83
C GLY A 168 7.34 7.83 6.61
N SER A 169 6.56 7.79 5.54
CA SER A 169 6.83 8.57 4.31
C SER A 169 5.55 9.23 3.80
N ALA A 170 5.49 9.57 2.51
CA ALA A 170 4.46 10.42 1.92
C ALA A 170 3.02 9.99 2.26
N ARG A 171 2.67 8.70 2.12
CA ARG A 171 1.31 8.21 2.44
C ARG A 171 0.99 8.38 3.92
N CYS A 172 1.94 8.15 4.82
CA CYS A 172 1.73 8.30 6.25
C CYS A 172 1.47 9.74 6.68
N MET A 173 1.80 10.73 5.83
CA MET A 173 1.54 12.16 6.05
C MET A 173 0.21 12.64 5.45
N MET A 174 -0.59 11.76 4.83
CA MET A 174 -1.82 12.11 4.14
C MET A 174 -3.00 11.28 4.64
N ALA A 175 -4.13 11.94 4.89
CA ALA A 175 -5.39 11.30 5.21
C ALA A 175 -6.41 11.56 4.09
N GLU A 176 -7.00 10.50 3.56
CA GLU A 176 -8.07 10.61 2.58
C GLU A 176 -9.38 10.92 3.30
N VAL A 177 -9.93 12.12 3.07
CA VAL A 177 -11.22 12.54 3.63
C VAL A 177 -12.27 12.54 2.53
N PHE A 178 -13.12 11.52 2.52
CA PHE A 178 -14.23 11.41 1.58
C PHE A 178 -15.48 12.05 2.20
N LEU A 179 -15.66 13.34 1.96
CA LEU A 179 -16.89 14.02 2.34
C LEU A 179 -18.03 13.63 1.37
N PRO A 180 -19.27 13.47 1.86
CA PRO A 180 -20.41 13.29 0.96
C PRO A 180 -20.48 14.45 -0.02
N ILE A 181 -20.76 14.14 -1.28
CA ILE A 181 -20.97 15.15 -2.32
C ILE A 181 -22.14 16.01 -1.86
N ARG A 182 -21.90 17.31 -1.68
CA ARG A 182 -22.94 18.29 -1.39
C ARG A 182 -23.68 18.68 -2.67
#